data_AF-A0A929Y891-F1
#
_entry.id   AF-A0A929Y891-F1
#
_cell.length_a   1.000
_cell.length_b   1.000
_cell.length_c   1.000
_cell.angle_alpha   90.00
_cell.angle_beta   90.00
_cell.angle_gamma   90.00
#
_symmetry.space_group_name_H-M   'P 1'
#
loop_
_entity.id
_entity.type
_entity.pdbx_description
1 polymer ?
#
loop_
_entity_poly.entity_id
_entity_poly.type
_entity_poly.pdbx_seq_one_letter_code
_entity_poly.pdbx_strand_id
1 'polypeptide(L)'
;MNLVEADLLLALNRQHIESQRALSEITGHSLGEVNQALSSLGEGGYLDGFSLLPRARKRIQACRPQNAILLAAGYGMRMIPIQQERPKALLCVRGEKLIERQIRQLQEVGIRNITIVVGFMKEKFDYLIDLFGVKLVVNPLYYRKNNLASLALVRDQIANTYVLPCDLYCAQNPFSTSELYSWYLMSDLPDAESGVRINRKKEIVKTARGEGLSMVGI
;
A
#
# COMPACT_ATOMS: atom_id res chain seq x y z
N MET A 1 17.96 1.35 11.50
CA MET A 1 17.22 2.54 11.07
C MET A 1 15.86 2.49 11.70
N ASN A 2 15.51 3.49 12.50
CA ASN A 2 14.19 3.59 13.12
C ASN A 2 13.18 4.30 12.19
N LEU A 3 11.92 4.41 12.61
CA LEU A 3 10.85 5.00 11.80
C LEU A 3 11.06 6.50 11.53
N VAL A 4 11.58 7.25 12.51
CA VAL A 4 11.89 8.69 12.35
C VAL A 4 12.96 8.88 11.27
N GLU A 5 14.07 8.14 11.37
CA GLU A 5 15.15 8.17 10.40
C GLU A 5 14.67 7.80 8.99
N ALA A 6 13.80 6.79 8.87
CA ALA A 6 13.21 6.39 7.60
C ALA A 6 12.34 7.51 7.00
N ASP A 7 11.47 8.12 7.80
CA ASP A 7 10.59 9.21 7.36
C ASP A 7 11.39 10.43 6.90
N LEU A 8 12.49 10.76 7.60
CA LEU A 8 13.40 11.83 7.20
C LEU A 8 14.04 11.55 5.84
N LEU A 9 14.59 10.35 5.64
CA LEU A 9 15.19 9.96 4.37
C LEU A 9 14.16 9.99 3.22
N LEU A 10 12.93 9.55 3.46
CA LEU A 10 11.85 9.63 2.48
C LEU A 10 11.45 11.07 2.16
N ALA A 11 11.35 11.95 3.17
CA ALA A 11 11.03 13.36 2.99
C ALA A 11 12.09 14.08 2.15
N LEU A 12 13.38 13.91 2.50
CA LEU A 12 14.51 14.48 1.77
C LEU A 12 14.66 13.92 0.34
N ASN A 13 14.16 12.71 0.08
CA ASN A 13 14.15 12.13 -1.25
C ASN A 13 13.02 12.68 -2.14
N ARG A 14 11.90 13.10 -1.54
CA ARG A 14 10.72 13.58 -2.27
C ARG A 14 10.84 15.05 -2.65
N GLN A 15 11.46 15.87 -1.81
CA GLN A 15 11.57 17.30 -2.02
C GLN A 15 12.80 17.88 -1.34
N HIS A 16 13.21 19.06 -1.80
CA HIS A 16 14.32 19.80 -1.22
C HIS A 16 13.89 20.41 0.12
N ILE A 17 14.65 20.16 1.19
CA ILE A 17 14.38 20.64 2.54
C ILE A 17 15.70 21.08 3.18
N GLU A 18 15.74 22.26 3.77
CA GLU A 18 16.96 22.85 4.36
C GLU A 18 16.81 23.23 5.84
N SER A 19 15.71 22.83 6.49
CA SER A 19 15.51 23.14 7.91
C SER A 19 14.90 21.98 8.69
N GLN A 20 15.31 21.86 9.96
CA GLN A 20 14.76 20.85 10.87
C GLN A 20 13.28 21.10 11.19
N ARG A 21 12.86 22.37 11.18
CA ARG A 21 11.44 22.75 11.37
C ARG A 21 10.56 22.25 10.23
N ALA A 22 11.00 22.44 8.99
CA ALA A 22 10.30 21.90 7.83
C ALA A 22 10.22 20.37 7.89
N LEU A 23 11.31 19.68 8.23
CA LEU A 23 11.28 18.21 8.42
C LEU A 23 10.28 17.80 9.50
N SER A 24 10.28 18.47 10.65
CA SER A 24 9.34 18.20 11.74
C SER A 24 7.88 18.34 11.31
N GLU A 25 7.54 19.41 10.57
CA GLU A 25 6.19 19.64 10.06
C GLU A 25 5.77 18.58 9.02
N ILE A 26 6.66 18.23 8.10
CA ILE A 26 6.38 17.29 7.01
C ILE A 26 6.24 15.85 7.53
N THR A 27 7.12 15.42 8.44
CA THR A 27 7.11 14.04 8.95
C THR A 27 6.19 13.86 10.15
N GLY A 28 5.78 14.95 10.80
CA GLY A 28 4.97 14.95 12.01
C GLY A 28 5.74 14.47 13.26
N HIS A 29 7.08 14.51 13.22
CA HIS A 29 7.94 14.13 14.36
C HIS A 29 8.35 15.38 15.13
N SER A 30 8.67 15.25 16.41
CA SER A 30 9.13 16.39 17.21
C SER A 30 10.50 16.89 16.76
N LEU A 31 10.79 18.18 16.98
CA LEU A 31 12.11 18.76 16.65
C LEU A 31 13.27 18.01 17.32
N GLY A 32 13.08 17.51 18.54
CA GLY A 32 14.08 16.71 19.24
C GLY A 32 14.39 15.40 18.53
N GLU A 33 13.35 14.67 18.12
CA GLU A 33 13.48 13.42 17.35
C GLU A 33 14.14 13.65 15.99
N VAL A 34 13.76 14.73 15.28
CA VAL A 34 14.36 15.13 14.00
C VAL A 34 15.85 15.41 14.16
N ASN A 35 16.24 16.20 15.17
CA ASN A 35 17.65 16.54 15.42
C ASN A 35 18.48 15.28 15.75
N GLN A 36 17.95 14.41 16.59
CA GLN A 36 18.62 13.16 16.94
C GLN A 36 18.78 12.25 15.72
N ALA A 37 17.75 12.14 14.89
CA ALA A 37 17.78 11.34 13.68
C ALA A 37 18.75 11.91 12.64
N LEU A 38 18.82 13.24 12.46
CA LEU A 38 19.81 13.89 11.58
C LEU A 38 21.25 13.60 12.03
N SER A 39 21.56 13.69 13.33
CA SER A 39 22.89 13.36 13.86
C SER A 39 23.24 11.89 13.60
N SER A 40 22.33 10.97 13.96
CA SER A 40 22.50 9.53 13.76
C SER A 40 22.71 9.16 12.28
N LEU A 41 21.91 9.76 11.38
CA LEU A 41 22.03 9.55 9.93
C LEU A 41 23.32 10.13 9.36
N GLY A 42 23.77 11.28 9.86
CA GLY A 42 25.05 11.90 9.50
C GLY A 42 26.24 11.03 9.91
N GLU A 43 26.29 10.61 11.18
CA GLU A 43 27.30 9.67 11.71
C GLU A 43 27.28 8.33 10.95
N GLY A 44 26.09 7.87 10.55
CA GLY A 44 25.90 6.67 9.73
C GLY A 44 26.28 6.83 8.25
N GLY A 45 26.68 8.02 7.80
CA GLY A 45 27.04 8.29 6.40
C GLY A 45 25.85 8.20 5.43
N TYR A 46 24.63 8.43 5.93
CA TYR A 46 23.42 8.52 5.10
C TYR A 46 23.17 9.96 4.64
N LEU A 47 23.57 10.95 5.44
CA LEU A 47 23.34 12.37 5.20
C LEU A 47 24.62 13.20 5.33
N ASP A 48 24.66 14.31 4.61
CA ASP A 48 25.54 15.44 4.88
C ASP A 48 24.65 16.69 5.02
N GLY A 49 24.44 17.13 6.27
CA GLY A 49 23.38 18.07 6.61
C GLY A 49 22.00 17.54 6.20
N PHE A 50 21.38 18.18 5.21
CA PHE A 50 20.09 17.77 4.64
C PHE A 50 20.22 17.03 3.30
N SER A 51 21.45 16.79 2.83
CA SER A 51 21.70 16.16 1.53
C SER A 51 21.83 14.65 1.65
N LEU A 52 21.13 13.90 0.79
CA LEU A 52 21.23 12.44 0.71
C LEU A 52 22.57 11.99 0.12
N LEU A 53 23.35 11.25 0.91
CA LEU A 53 24.57 10.58 0.46
C LEU A 53 24.27 9.31 -0.36
N PRO A 54 25.25 8.78 -1.12
CA PRO A 54 25.07 7.58 -1.95
C PRO A 54 24.55 6.37 -1.19
N ARG A 55 24.93 6.21 0.08
CA ARG A 55 24.45 5.12 0.96
C ARG A 55 22.93 5.19 1.16
N ALA A 56 22.39 6.39 1.42
CA ALA A 56 20.95 6.58 1.58
C ALA A 56 20.21 6.34 0.27
N ARG A 57 20.71 6.89 -0.85
CA ARG A 57 20.09 6.69 -2.17
C ARG A 57 20.04 5.21 -2.55
N LYS A 58 21.14 4.48 -2.34
CA LYS A 58 21.21 3.02 -2.57
C LYS A 58 20.20 2.27 -1.69
N ARG A 59 20.07 2.66 -0.43
CA ARG A 59 19.10 2.05 0.50
C ARG A 59 17.66 2.29 0.08
N ILE A 60 17.31 3.53 -0.28
CA ILE A 60 15.98 3.89 -0.77
C ILE A 60 15.66 3.13 -2.07
N GLN A 61 16.60 3.08 -3.00
CA GLN A 61 16.44 2.37 -4.27
C GLN A 61 16.22 0.86 -4.05
N ALA A 62 16.94 0.25 -3.10
CA ALA A 62 16.78 -1.17 -2.78
C ALA A 62 15.40 -1.53 -2.21
N CYS A 63 14.71 -0.57 -1.57
CA CYS A 63 13.38 -0.78 -1.00
C CYS A 63 12.25 -0.23 -1.89
N ARG A 64 12.55 0.22 -3.11
CA ARG A 64 11.53 0.66 -4.06
C ARG A 64 10.52 -0.45 -4.33
N PRO A 65 9.20 -0.18 -4.26
CA PRO A 65 8.18 -1.12 -4.69
C PRO A 65 8.39 -1.56 -6.15
N GLN A 66 8.37 -2.87 -6.39
CA GLN A 66 8.69 -3.46 -7.70
C GLN A 66 7.45 -3.92 -8.47
N ASN A 67 6.42 -4.36 -7.74
CA ASN A 67 5.19 -4.91 -8.31
C ASN A 67 3.99 -4.68 -7.39
N ALA A 68 2.81 -4.98 -7.93
CA ALA A 68 1.57 -5.00 -7.17
C ALA A 68 0.75 -6.26 -7.46
N ILE A 69 0.02 -6.72 -6.45
CA ILE A 69 -0.92 -7.82 -6.50
C ILE A 69 -2.30 -7.29 -6.13
N LEU A 70 -3.24 -7.34 -7.08
CA LEU A 70 -4.63 -6.96 -6.89
C LEU A 70 -5.48 -8.21 -6.67
N LEU A 71 -6.18 -8.31 -5.53
CA LEU A 71 -7.02 -9.46 -5.21
C LEU A 71 -8.47 -9.18 -5.62
N ALA A 72 -8.92 -9.86 -6.69
CA ALA A 72 -10.23 -9.70 -7.31
C ALA A 72 -11.03 -11.01 -7.46
N ALA A 73 -10.62 -12.08 -6.78
CA ALA A 73 -11.26 -13.39 -6.91
C ALA A 73 -12.60 -13.52 -6.17
N GLY A 74 -12.90 -12.62 -5.22
CA GLY A 74 -14.05 -12.76 -4.32
C GLY A 74 -15.43 -12.64 -4.99
N TYR A 75 -16.36 -13.47 -4.55
CA TYR A 75 -17.76 -13.51 -5.02
C TYR A 75 -18.62 -12.36 -4.46
N GLY A 76 -18.27 -11.82 -3.28
CA GLY A 76 -18.96 -10.70 -2.63
C GLY A 76 -20.47 -10.93 -2.38
N MET A 77 -20.84 -12.04 -1.75
CA MET A 77 -22.25 -12.39 -1.43
C MET A 77 -23.04 -11.30 -0.68
N ARG A 78 -22.37 -10.33 -0.05
CA ARG A 78 -22.97 -9.25 0.74
C ARG A 78 -23.68 -8.16 -0.09
N MET A 79 -23.61 -8.17 -1.42
CA MET A 79 -24.24 -7.14 -2.30
C MET A 79 -25.10 -7.72 -3.43
N ILE A 80 -25.80 -8.82 -3.16
CA ILE A 80 -26.86 -9.31 -4.05
C ILE A 80 -28.06 -8.34 -3.94
N PRO A 81 -28.66 -7.86 -5.05
CA PRO A 81 -28.52 -8.34 -6.43
C PRO A 81 -27.48 -7.63 -7.32
N ILE A 82 -26.92 -6.48 -6.91
CA ILE A 82 -26.00 -5.65 -7.74
C ILE A 82 -24.81 -6.47 -8.28
N GLN A 83 -24.32 -7.42 -7.48
CA GLN A 83 -23.10 -8.18 -7.78
C GLN A 83 -23.30 -9.35 -8.76
N GLN A 84 -24.53 -9.65 -9.19
CA GLN A 84 -24.80 -10.75 -10.15
C GLN A 84 -24.34 -10.43 -11.58
N GLU A 85 -24.25 -9.15 -11.94
CA GLU A 85 -23.91 -8.73 -13.31
C GLU A 85 -22.49 -8.17 -13.44
N ARG A 86 -21.87 -7.72 -12.33
CA ARG A 86 -20.58 -7.02 -12.34
C ARG A 86 -19.75 -7.27 -11.08
N PRO A 87 -18.48 -7.69 -11.21
CA PRO A 87 -17.52 -7.74 -10.10
C PRO A 87 -17.37 -6.37 -9.41
N LYS A 88 -17.25 -6.36 -8.06
CA LYS A 88 -17.00 -5.15 -7.25
C LYS A 88 -15.86 -4.28 -7.77
N ALA A 89 -14.77 -4.94 -8.16
CA ALA A 89 -13.59 -4.33 -8.73
C ALA A 89 -13.89 -3.38 -9.91
N LEU A 90 -14.92 -3.73 -10.67
CA LEU A 90 -15.30 -3.01 -11.87
C LEU A 90 -16.33 -1.92 -11.58
N LEU A 91 -16.88 -1.77 -10.37
CA LEU A 91 -17.86 -0.72 -10.07
C LEU A 91 -17.31 0.67 -10.35
N CYS A 92 -18.19 1.57 -10.81
CA CYS A 92 -17.82 2.95 -11.09
C CYS A 92 -18.08 3.84 -9.86
N VAL A 93 -17.08 4.59 -9.44
CA VAL A 93 -17.20 5.64 -8.42
C VAL A 93 -16.64 6.92 -9.03
N ARG A 94 -17.45 7.99 -9.01
CA ARG A 94 -17.11 9.29 -9.63
C ARG A 94 -16.64 9.15 -11.10
N GLY A 95 -17.29 8.28 -11.86
CA GLY A 95 -17.02 8.08 -13.28
C GLY A 95 -15.88 7.11 -13.61
N GLU A 96 -15.13 6.61 -12.62
CA GLU A 96 -13.99 5.72 -12.83
C GLU A 96 -14.25 4.33 -12.25
N LYS A 97 -13.81 3.27 -12.96
CA LYS A 97 -13.83 1.92 -12.38
C LYS A 97 -12.77 1.81 -11.29
N LEU A 98 -13.12 1.23 -10.13
CA LEU A 98 -12.22 1.13 -8.97
C LEU A 98 -10.87 0.50 -9.34
N ILE A 99 -10.89 -0.64 -10.02
CA ILE A 99 -9.65 -1.34 -10.40
C ILE A 99 -8.82 -0.56 -11.42
N GLU A 100 -9.45 0.12 -12.38
CA GLU A 100 -8.73 0.94 -13.36
C GLU A 100 -8.02 2.10 -12.68
N ARG A 101 -8.71 2.78 -11.75
CA ARG A 101 -8.13 3.86 -10.96
C ARG A 101 -6.91 3.38 -10.17
N GLN A 102 -7.02 2.25 -9.47
CA GLN A 102 -5.92 1.68 -8.70
C GLN A 102 -4.72 1.30 -9.60
N ILE A 103 -4.97 0.72 -10.79
CA ILE A 103 -3.93 0.43 -11.77
C ILE A 103 -3.23 1.72 -12.23
N ARG A 104 -3.99 2.77 -12.57
CA ARG A 104 -3.41 4.08 -12.95
C ARG A 104 -2.55 4.66 -11.85
N GLN A 105 -3.02 4.65 -10.60
CA GLN A 105 -2.26 5.14 -9.46
C GLN A 105 -0.95 4.37 -9.21
N LEU A 106 -0.96 3.05 -9.39
CA LEU A 106 0.26 2.24 -9.33
C LEU A 106 1.22 2.59 -10.47
N GLN A 107 0.71 2.76 -11.69
CA GLN A 107 1.52 3.11 -12.86
C GLN A 107 2.11 4.54 -12.78
N GLU A 108 1.40 5.48 -12.17
CA GLU A 108 1.87 6.86 -11.90
C GLU A 108 3.16 6.86 -11.06
N VAL A 109 3.28 5.95 -10.09
CA VAL A 109 4.52 5.79 -9.28
C VAL A 109 5.53 4.81 -9.91
N GLY A 110 5.28 4.40 -11.16
CA GLY A 110 6.17 3.57 -11.97
C GLY A 110 6.03 2.07 -11.75
N ILE A 111 5.00 1.60 -11.05
CA ILE A 111 4.75 0.17 -10.82
C ILE A 111 3.90 -0.37 -11.97
N ARG A 112 4.57 -1.05 -12.92
CA ARG A 112 3.93 -1.62 -14.11
C ARG A 112 3.77 -3.14 -14.04
N ASN A 113 4.57 -3.82 -13.24
CA ASN A 113 4.40 -5.25 -12.99
C ASN A 113 3.22 -5.44 -12.03
N ILE A 114 2.02 -5.57 -12.59
CA ILE A 114 0.77 -5.68 -11.84
C ILE A 114 0.14 -7.04 -12.16
N THR A 115 -0.08 -7.84 -11.12
CA THR A 115 -0.78 -9.12 -11.22
C THR A 115 -2.14 -9.01 -10.55
N ILE A 116 -3.20 -9.39 -11.25
CA ILE A 116 -4.56 -9.40 -10.75
C ILE A 116 -4.99 -10.85 -10.56
N VAL A 117 -5.27 -11.24 -9.32
CA VAL A 117 -5.80 -12.56 -9.02
C VAL A 117 -7.32 -12.52 -9.16
N VAL A 118 -7.83 -13.11 -10.22
CA VAL A 118 -9.26 -13.13 -10.59
C VAL A 118 -9.89 -14.49 -10.28
N GLY A 119 -11.21 -14.53 -10.24
CA GLY A 119 -11.97 -15.74 -9.92
C GLY A 119 -13.33 -15.67 -10.60
N PHE A 120 -14.34 -15.22 -9.86
CA PHE A 120 -15.68 -14.99 -10.39
C PHE A 120 -15.66 -13.99 -11.56
N MET A 121 -16.30 -14.36 -12.69
CA MET A 121 -16.41 -13.54 -13.92
C MET A 121 -15.05 -13.02 -14.44
N LYS A 122 -14.01 -13.86 -14.41
CA LYS A 122 -12.64 -13.51 -14.82
C LYS A 122 -12.58 -12.86 -16.21
N GLU A 123 -13.45 -13.26 -17.14
CA GLU A 123 -13.50 -12.79 -18.52
C GLU A 123 -13.77 -11.28 -18.60
N LYS A 124 -14.44 -10.71 -17.59
CA LYS A 124 -14.70 -9.26 -17.49
C LYS A 124 -13.42 -8.46 -17.23
N PHE A 125 -12.30 -9.09 -16.88
CA PHE A 125 -11.02 -8.43 -16.60
C PHE A 125 -10.05 -8.52 -17.79
N ASP A 126 -10.33 -9.32 -18.81
CA ASP A 126 -9.38 -9.58 -19.90
C ASP A 126 -8.94 -8.29 -20.61
N TYR A 127 -9.85 -7.32 -20.79
CA TYR A 127 -9.54 -6.03 -21.40
C TYR A 127 -8.45 -5.23 -20.65
N LEU A 128 -8.22 -5.50 -19.37
CA LEU A 128 -7.18 -4.83 -18.60
C LEU A 128 -5.77 -5.24 -19.05
N ILE A 129 -5.62 -6.44 -19.63
CA ILE A 129 -4.36 -6.92 -20.18
C ILE A 129 -3.92 -5.97 -21.30
N ASP A 130 -4.80 -5.72 -22.26
CA ASP A 130 -4.49 -4.86 -23.41
C ASP A 130 -4.41 -3.38 -23.02
N LEU A 131 -5.32 -2.92 -22.16
CA LEU A 131 -5.42 -1.51 -21.81
C LEU A 131 -4.29 -1.05 -20.87
N PHE A 132 -3.80 -1.93 -19.99
CA PHE A 132 -2.86 -1.56 -18.94
C PHE A 132 -1.61 -2.44 -18.85
N GLY A 133 -1.50 -3.53 -19.61
CA GLY A 133 -0.36 -4.44 -19.57
C GLY A 133 -0.26 -5.26 -18.27
N VAL A 134 -1.39 -5.54 -17.62
CA VAL A 134 -1.44 -6.35 -16.38
C VAL A 134 -1.43 -7.85 -16.68
N LYS A 135 -1.10 -8.67 -15.68
CA LYS A 135 -1.19 -10.13 -15.73
C LYS A 135 -2.42 -10.61 -14.97
N LEU A 136 -3.16 -11.56 -15.51
CA LEU A 136 -4.27 -12.20 -14.80
C LEU A 136 -3.85 -13.59 -14.31
N VAL A 137 -4.14 -13.88 -13.03
CA VAL A 137 -3.98 -15.21 -12.44
C VAL A 137 -5.34 -15.68 -11.95
N VAL A 138 -5.79 -16.84 -12.42
CA VAL A 138 -7.11 -17.37 -12.05
C VAL A 138 -6.99 -18.21 -10.78
N ASN A 139 -7.76 -17.87 -9.74
CA ASN A 139 -7.97 -18.73 -8.59
C ASN A 139 -9.19 -19.65 -8.84
N PRO A 140 -8.99 -20.94 -9.18
CA PRO A 140 -10.12 -21.85 -9.46
C PRO A 140 -10.94 -22.16 -8.20
N LEU A 141 -10.40 -21.92 -7.00
CA LEU A 141 -11.03 -22.21 -5.72
C LEU A 141 -11.69 -20.98 -5.09
N TYR A 142 -11.97 -19.94 -5.89
CA TYR A 142 -12.51 -18.66 -5.42
C TYR A 142 -13.84 -18.79 -4.64
N TYR A 143 -14.61 -19.83 -4.90
CA TYR A 143 -15.91 -20.10 -4.26
C TYR A 143 -15.78 -20.83 -2.90
N ARG A 144 -14.61 -21.41 -2.59
CA ARG A 144 -14.36 -22.17 -1.34
C ARG A 144 -13.31 -21.53 -0.44
N LYS A 145 -12.48 -20.64 -0.96
CA LYS A 145 -11.31 -20.11 -0.27
C LYS A 145 -11.32 -18.58 -0.26
N ASN A 146 -10.57 -18.00 0.67
CA ASN A 146 -10.49 -16.55 0.89
C ASN A 146 -9.27 -15.92 0.18
N ASN A 147 -9.03 -14.65 0.47
CA ASN A 147 -7.93 -13.85 -0.09
C ASN A 147 -6.54 -14.47 0.13
N LEU A 148 -6.31 -15.18 1.25
CA LEU A 148 -5.03 -15.85 1.50
C LEU A 148 -4.74 -16.96 0.50
N ALA A 149 -5.76 -17.70 0.05
CA ALA A 149 -5.58 -18.70 -1.00
C ALA A 149 -5.28 -18.05 -2.35
N SER A 150 -5.93 -16.92 -2.66
CA SER A 150 -5.62 -16.12 -3.85
C SER A 150 -4.17 -15.62 -3.82
N LEU A 151 -3.71 -15.12 -2.67
CA LEU A 151 -2.33 -14.66 -2.49
C LEU A 151 -1.32 -15.81 -2.58
N ALA A 152 -1.66 -16.99 -2.07
CA ALA A 152 -0.78 -18.16 -2.12
C ALA A 152 -0.43 -18.60 -3.56
N LEU A 153 -1.31 -18.35 -4.53
CA LEU A 153 -1.06 -18.65 -5.95
C LEU A 153 0.04 -17.78 -6.57
N VAL A 154 0.33 -16.63 -5.97
CA VAL A 154 1.29 -15.63 -6.46
C VAL A 154 2.36 -15.31 -5.41
N ARG A 155 2.56 -16.23 -4.44
CA ARG A 155 3.48 -16.04 -3.31
C ARG A 155 4.94 -15.82 -3.73
N ASP A 156 5.32 -16.38 -4.87
CA ASP A 156 6.64 -16.26 -5.50
C ASP A 156 6.90 -14.86 -6.04
N GLN A 157 5.86 -14.05 -6.20
CA GLN A 157 5.95 -12.66 -6.64
C GLN A 157 6.06 -11.67 -5.47
N ILE A 158 5.98 -12.12 -4.21
CA ILE A 158 5.97 -11.26 -3.03
C ILE A 158 7.40 -10.88 -2.63
N ALA A 159 7.72 -9.59 -2.71
CA ALA A 159 8.94 -8.96 -2.22
C ALA A 159 8.62 -7.51 -1.79
N ASN A 160 9.19 -6.49 -2.45
CA ASN A 160 8.76 -5.09 -2.30
C ASN A 160 7.45 -4.88 -3.08
N THR A 161 6.36 -5.46 -2.57
CA THR A 161 5.10 -5.62 -3.31
C THR A 161 3.97 -4.92 -2.59
N TYR A 162 3.15 -4.15 -3.32
CA TYR A 162 1.84 -3.75 -2.80
C TYR A 162 0.85 -4.88 -2.98
N VAL A 163 0.16 -5.28 -1.92
CA VAL A 163 -0.95 -6.23 -1.97
C VAL A 163 -2.21 -5.51 -1.54
N LEU A 164 -3.20 -5.47 -2.40
CA LEU A 164 -4.43 -4.72 -2.16
C LEU A 164 -5.68 -5.46 -2.64
N PRO A 165 -6.82 -5.27 -1.96
CA PRO A 165 -8.09 -5.64 -2.51
C PRO A 165 -8.46 -4.71 -3.68
N CYS A 166 -9.26 -5.21 -4.61
CA CYS A 166 -9.61 -4.49 -5.84
C CYS A 166 -10.81 -3.51 -5.70
N ASP A 167 -11.40 -3.38 -4.51
CA ASP A 167 -12.63 -2.62 -4.26
C ASP A 167 -12.41 -1.32 -3.46
N LEU A 168 -11.17 -0.80 -3.43
CA LEU A 168 -10.84 0.46 -2.77
C LEU A 168 -10.91 1.65 -3.71
N TYR A 169 -11.50 2.73 -3.21
CA TYR A 169 -11.44 4.05 -3.83
C TYR A 169 -10.49 4.96 -3.04
N CYS A 170 -9.31 5.23 -3.59
CA CYS A 170 -8.36 6.20 -3.03
C CYS A 170 -8.48 7.53 -3.77
N ALA A 171 -8.99 8.57 -3.10
CA ALA A 171 -9.16 9.89 -3.70
C ALA A 171 -7.82 10.52 -4.13
N GLN A 172 -6.77 10.27 -3.36
CA GLN A 172 -5.38 10.62 -3.68
C GLN A 172 -4.58 9.33 -3.91
N ASN A 173 -3.45 9.42 -4.61
CA ASN A 173 -2.58 8.28 -4.84
C ASN A 173 -1.88 7.89 -3.53
N PRO A 174 -2.16 6.70 -2.94
CA PRO A 174 -1.57 6.29 -1.68
C PRO A 174 -0.19 5.64 -1.88
N PHE A 175 0.20 5.33 -3.11
CA PHE A 175 1.42 4.60 -3.41
C PHE A 175 2.60 5.56 -3.52
N SER A 176 3.81 5.02 -3.33
CA SER A 176 5.04 5.79 -3.41
C SER A 176 6.07 5.14 -4.31
N THR A 177 6.98 5.96 -4.85
CA THR A 177 8.14 5.50 -5.60
C THR A 177 9.21 4.88 -4.68
N SER A 178 9.06 5.01 -3.36
CA SER A 178 10.04 4.59 -2.36
C SER A 178 9.36 4.34 -1.02
N GLU A 179 9.65 3.19 -0.43
CA GLU A 179 9.14 2.75 0.87
C GLU A 179 10.32 2.20 1.66
N LEU A 180 10.58 2.67 2.90
CA LEU A 180 11.71 2.16 3.70
C LEU A 180 11.32 1.08 4.71
N TYR A 181 10.02 0.86 4.88
CA TYR A 181 9.42 -0.10 5.79
C TYR A 181 8.10 -0.61 5.22
N SER A 182 7.64 -1.77 5.71
CA SER A 182 6.32 -2.31 5.36
C SER A 182 5.23 -1.61 6.15
N TRP A 183 4.07 -1.38 5.54
CA TRP A 183 2.91 -0.77 6.18
C TRP A 183 1.61 -1.46 5.75
N TYR A 184 0.55 -1.22 6.52
CA TYR A 184 -0.79 -1.74 6.25
C TYR A 184 -1.80 -0.59 6.35
N LEU A 185 -2.73 -0.50 5.39
CA LEU A 185 -3.75 0.54 5.40
C LEU A 185 -4.82 0.22 6.44
N MET A 186 -5.04 1.12 7.39
CA MET A 186 -6.14 1.03 8.35
C MET A 186 -7.02 2.26 8.26
N SER A 187 -8.30 2.08 8.51
CA SER A 187 -9.22 3.19 8.72
C SER A 187 -9.20 3.59 10.20
N ASP A 188 -9.43 4.87 10.44
CA ASP A 188 -9.68 5.47 11.75
C ASP A 188 -11.10 5.20 12.28
N LEU A 189 -11.96 4.55 11.48
CA LEU A 189 -13.31 4.19 11.88
C LEU A 189 -13.30 3.03 12.89
N PRO A 190 -13.99 3.18 14.03
CA PRO A 190 -14.18 2.09 14.99
C PRO A 190 -14.88 0.90 14.34
N ASP A 191 -14.41 -0.31 14.67
CA ASP A 191 -15.04 -1.57 14.32
C ASP A 191 -15.08 -2.48 15.53
N ALA A 192 -16.28 -2.73 16.04
CA ALA A 192 -16.50 -3.55 17.23
C ALA A 192 -16.09 -5.02 17.02
N GLU A 193 -16.09 -5.49 15.77
CA GLU A 193 -15.67 -6.84 15.38
C GLU A 193 -14.16 -6.95 15.18
N SER A 194 -13.46 -5.82 15.07
CA SER A 194 -12.01 -5.80 14.92
C SER A 194 -11.31 -6.02 16.27
N GLY A 195 -10.31 -6.90 16.27
CA GLY A 195 -9.48 -7.21 17.43
C GLY A 195 -8.16 -6.46 17.47
N VAL A 196 -7.99 -5.43 16.63
CA VAL A 196 -6.71 -4.70 16.49
C VAL A 196 -6.91 -3.18 16.49
N ARG A 197 -5.93 -2.46 17.02
CA ARG A 197 -5.85 -0.99 16.98
C ARG A 197 -4.42 -0.54 16.70
N ILE A 198 -4.26 0.75 16.42
CA ILE A 198 -2.94 1.37 16.26
C ILE A 198 -2.53 2.04 17.58
N ASN A 199 -1.32 1.76 18.06
CA ASN A 199 -0.78 2.44 19.23
C ASN A 199 -0.11 3.79 18.86
N ARG A 200 0.35 4.56 19.86
CA ARG A 200 1.04 5.86 19.61
C ARG A 200 2.34 5.72 18.81
N LYS A 201 2.93 4.52 18.73
CA LYS A 201 4.13 4.22 17.95
C LYS A 201 3.81 3.78 16.51
N LYS A 202 2.55 3.88 16.08
CA LYS A 202 2.05 3.43 14.77
C LYS A 202 2.15 1.91 14.55
N GLU A 203 2.12 1.13 15.62
CA GLU A 203 2.16 -0.33 15.55
C GLU A 203 0.74 -0.92 15.69
N ILE A 204 0.49 -2.01 14.97
CA ILE A 204 -0.76 -2.78 15.08
C ILE A 204 -0.67 -3.65 16.34
N VAL A 205 -1.55 -3.41 17.30
CA VAL A 205 -1.63 -4.15 18.56
C VAL A 205 -2.99 -4.79 18.75
N LYS A 206 -3.04 -5.93 19.43
CA LYS A 206 -4.30 -6.58 19.81
C LYS A 206 -5.04 -5.70 20.83
N THR A 207 -6.37 -5.71 20.74
CA THR A 207 -7.24 -4.98 21.67
C THR A 207 -8.44 -5.81 22.09
N ALA A 208 -9.12 -5.40 23.16
CA ALA A 208 -10.36 -6.02 23.58
C ALA A 208 -11.46 -5.82 22.53
N ARG A 209 -12.45 -6.72 22.49
CA ARG A 209 -13.62 -6.58 21.61
C ARG A 209 -14.29 -5.22 21.85
N GLY A 210 -14.69 -4.54 20.76
CA GLY A 210 -15.34 -3.24 20.83
C GLY A 210 -14.41 -2.02 20.67
N GLU A 211 -13.09 -2.19 20.76
CA GLU A 211 -12.11 -1.09 20.67
C GLU A 211 -11.24 -1.17 19.40
N GLY A 212 -11.63 -2.00 18.44
CA GLY A 212 -10.89 -2.22 17.22
C GLY A 212 -11.06 -1.10 16.19
N LEU A 213 -10.09 -1.03 15.27
CA LEU A 213 -10.16 -0.19 14.07
C LEU A 213 -10.49 -1.04 12.85
N SER A 214 -11.26 -0.44 11.93
CA SER A 214 -11.62 -1.05 10.65
C SER A 214 -10.37 -1.33 9.81
N MET A 215 -10.11 -2.60 9.52
CA MET A 215 -9.00 -2.99 8.64
C MET A 215 -9.39 -2.84 7.17
N VAL A 216 -8.49 -2.26 6.37
CA VAL A 216 -8.68 -2.10 4.93
C VAL A 216 -7.79 -3.11 4.21
N GLY A 217 -8.30 -4.30 3.88
CA GLY A 217 -7.47 -5.32 3.21
C GLY A 217 -7.87 -6.78 3.41
N ILE A 218 -6.84 -7.64 3.49
CA ILE A 218 -6.88 -9.10 3.43
C ILE A 218 -7.43 -9.72 4.71
#